data_AF-A0A6C1BRD1-F1
#
_entry.id   AF-A0A6C1BRD1-F1
#
_cell.length_a   1.000
_cell.length_b   1.000
_cell.length_c   1.000
_cell.angle_alpha   90.00
_cell.angle_beta   90.00
_cell.angle_gamma   90.00
#
_symmetry.space_group_name_H-M   'P 1'
#
loop_
_entity.id
_entity.type
_entity.pdbx_description
1 polymer ?
#
loop_
_entity_poly.entity_id
_entity_poly.type
_entity_poly.pdbx_seq_one_letter_code
_entity_poly.pdbx_strand_id
1 'polypeptide(L)'
;MVYAWAEDGHIFAVERLEDIPEQYRNGVVVFADLTTKDVSKLYIDAGEIKVKDEQTLALEKREEVKRLLIDKAEKFIADTLKRHGYYSLGDLLIYQSGSQEAAELLSWYKQFDAKVWGFIETELAQKSLQELESFDIDNFLNSIATEVGNV
;
A
#
# COMPACT_ATOMS: atom_id res chain seq x y z
N MET A 1 -17.52 -2.93 -19.70
CA MET A 1 -17.35 -4.27 -20.28
C MET A 1 -15.92 -4.44 -20.71
N VAL A 2 -15.33 -5.58 -20.37
CA VAL A 2 -13.96 -5.93 -20.74
C VAL A 2 -13.94 -7.37 -21.28
N TYR A 3 -13.09 -7.60 -22.28
CA TYR A 3 -12.79 -8.92 -22.81
C TYR A 3 -11.42 -9.34 -22.27
N ALA A 4 -11.36 -10.48 -21.58
CA ALA A 4 -10.12 -10.97 -20.97
C ALA A 4 -9.74 -12.34 -21.50
N TRP A 5 -8.44 -12.58 -21.68
CA TRP A 5 -7.89 -13.90 -22.00
C TRP A 5 -6.63 -14.16 -21.16
N ALA A 6 -6.24 -15.43 -21.08
CA ALA A 6 -5.05 -15.85 -20.38
C ALA A 6 -3.99 -16.36 -21.38
N GLU A 7 -2.75 -15.94 -21.18
CA GLU A 7 -1.59 -16.39 -21.95
C GLU A 7 -0.41 -16.54 -20.99
N ASP A 8 0.20 -17.73 -20.97
CA ASP A 8 1.33 -18.07 -20.08
C ASP A 8 1.13 -17.66 -18.61
N GLY A 9 -0.08 -17.88 -18.09
CA GLY A 9 -0.44 -17.55 -16.70
C GLY A 9 -0.70 -16.07 -16.42
N HIS A 10 -0.67 -15.22 -17.44
CA HIS A 10 -0.97 -13.79 -17.33
C HIS A 10 -2.36 -13.50 -17.87
N ILE A 11 -3.06 -12.56 -17.25
CA ILE A 11 -4.37 -12.09 -17.70
C ILE A 11 -4.18 -10.81 -18.49
N PHE A 12 -4.69 -10.82 -19.72
CA PHE A 12 -4.75 -9.66 -20.58
C PHE A 12 -6.20 -9.25 -20.73
N ALA A 13 -6.46 -7.94 -20.85
CA ALA A 13 -7.82 -7.47 -21.06
C ALA A 13 -7.88 -6.21 -21.94
N VAL A 14 -8.93 -6.14 -22.76
CA VAL A 14 -9.18 -5.03 -23.70
C VAL A 14 -10.65 -4.64 -23.69
N GLU A 15 -10.94 -3.43 -24.16
CA GLU A 15 -12.31 -2.89 -24.22
C GLU A 15 -13.08 -3.38 -25.45
N ARG A 16 -12.38 -3.82 -26.50
CA ARG A 16 -12.96 -4.23 -27.77
C ARG A 16 -12.45 -5.60 -28.20
N LEU A 17 -13.36 -6.45 -28.67
CA LEU A 17 -13.04 -7.79 -29.13
C LEU A 17 -12.05 -7.80 -30.31
N GLU A 18 -12.08 -6.76 -31.17
CA GLU A 18 -11.18 -6.67 -32.32
C GLU A 18 -9.70 -6.56 -31.92
N ASP A 19 -9.43 -6.00 -30.74
CA ASP A 19 -8.08 -5.79 -30.21
C ASP A 19 -7.44 -7.09 -29.68
N ILE A 20 -8.18 -8.21 -29.70
CA ILE A 20 -7.72 -9.52 -29.23
C ILE A 20 -7.07 -10.29 -30.38
N PRO A 21 -5.85 -10.83 -30.18
CA PRO A 21 -5.19 -11.69 -31.16
C PRO A 21 -6.08 -12.87 -31.54
N GLU A 22 -6.13 -13.18 -32.83
CA GLU A 22 -7.09 -14.14 -33.39
C GLU A 22 -7.00 -15.52 -32.73
N GLN A 23 -5.78 -15.96 -32.38
CA GLN A 23 -5.56 -17.24 -31.70
C GLN A 23 -6.22 -17.35 -30.31
N TYR A 24 -6.54 -16.22 -29.66
CA TYR A 24 -7.13 -16.18 -28.32
C TYR A 24 -8.63 -15.90 -28.30
N ARG A 25 -9.24 -15.54 -29.44
CA ARG A 25 -10.67 -15.13 -29.50
C ARG A 25 -11.64 -16.21 -29.04
N ASN A 26 -11.29 -17.49 -29.19
CA ASN A 26 -12.13 -18.62 -28.75
C ASN A 26 -12.05 -18.90 -27.23
N GLY A 27 -11.07 -18.33 -26.53
CA GLY A 27 -10.85 -18.51 -25.10
C GLY A 27 -11.17 -17.26 -24.26
N VAL A 28 -11.87 -16.29 -24.86
CA VAL A 28 -12.17 -15.02 -24.19
C VAL A 28 -13.27 -15.18 -23.16
N VAL A 29 -13.10 -14.51 -22.02
CA VAL A 29 -14.12 -14.31 -21.01
C VAL A 29 -14.57 -12.85 -21.06
N VAL A 30 -15.89 -12.63 -21.01
CA VAL A 30 -16.47 -11.28 -21.11
C VAL A 30 -17.04 -10.89 -19.76
N PHE A 31 -16.60 -9.75 -19.23
CA PHE A 31 -17.13 -9.19 -17.98
C PHE A 31 -17.85 -7.88 -18.28
N ALA A 32 -19.18 -7.87 -18.16
CA ALA A 32 -20.00 -6.70 -18.49
C ALA A 32 -19.71 -5.49 -17.58
N ASP A 33 -19.54 -5.76 -16.29
CA ASP A 33 -19.45 -4.75 -15.23
C ASP A 33 -18.02 -4.28 -14.92
N LEU A 34 -17.01 -4.84 -15.59
CA LEU A 34 -15.61 -4.48 -15.40
C LEU A 34 -15.10 -3.59 -16.53
N THR A 35 -14.05 -2.84 -16.21
CA THR A 35 -13.24 -2.04 -17.14
C THR A 35 -11.82 -2.58 -17.21
N THR A 36 -11.01 -2.09 -18.16
CA THR A 36 -9.57 -2.43 -18.25
C THR A 36 -8.77 -2.01 -17.01
N LYS A 37 -9.28 -1.08 -16.20
CA LYS A 37 -8.66 -0.71 -14.91
C LYS A 37 -8.89 -1.76 -13.82
N ASP A 38 -9.84 -2.65 -14.01
CA ASP A 38 -10.23 -3.68 -13.05
C ASP A 38 -9.50 -5.02 -13.27
N VAL A 39 -8.51 -5.08 -14.17
CA VAL A 39 -7.77 -6.33 -14.47
C VAL A 39 -7.11 -6.94 -13.23
N SER A 40 -6.68 -6.11 -12.28
CA SER A 40 -6.14 -6.58 -11.00
C SER A 40 -7.15 -7.36 -10.14
N LYS A 41 -8.45 -7.23 -10.42
CA LYS A 41 -9.53 -7.99 -9.78
C LYS A 41 -9.72 -9.37 -10.38
N LEU A 42 -9.03 -9.69 -11.47
CA LEU A 42 -9.11 -10.99 -12.13
C LEU A 42 -8.00 -11.92 -11.63
N TYR A 43 -8.26 -13.22 -11.64
CA TYR A 43 -7.28 -14.26 -11.35
C TYR A 43 -7.57 -15.52 -12.16
N ILE A 44 -6.56 -16.40 -12.32
CA ILE A 44 -6.71 -17.68 -13.01
C ILE A 44 -6.84 -18.77 -11.95
N ASP A 45 -7.90 -19.58 -12.04
CA ASP A 45 -8.13 -20.74 -11.19
C ASP A 45 -8.59 -21.92 -12.04
N ALA A 46 -7.86 -23.03 -11.95
CA ALA A 46 -8.07 -24.23 -12.77
C ALA A 46 -8.20 -23.97 -14.28
N GLY A 47 -7.52 -22.94 -14.80
CA GLY A 47 -7.55 -22.56 -16.23
C GLY A 47 -8.69 -21.61 -16.61
N GLU A 48 -9.52 -21.19 -15.66
CA GLU A 48 -10.60 -20.22 -15.88
C GLU A 48 -10.24 -18.85 -15.31
N ILE A 49 -10.62 -17.78 -16.01
CA ILE A 49 -10.49 -16.41 -15.50
C ILE A 49 -11.70 -16.12 -14.61
N LYS A 50 -11.44 -15.82 -13.35
CA LYS A 50 -12.45 -15.53 -12.33
C LYS A 50 -12.24 -14.14 -11.74
N VAL A 51 -13.28 -13.61 -11.10
CA VAL A 51 -13.22 -12.34 -10.35
C VAL A 51 -12.93 -12.67 -8.89
N LYS A 52 -11.93 -12.01 -8.32
CA LYS A 52 -11.61 -12.13 -6.90
C LYS A 52 -12.81 -11.68 -6.07
N ASP A 53 -13.09 -12.42 -5.00
CA ASP A 53 -14.08 -11.97 -4.03
C ASP A 53 -13.57 -10.75 -3.23
N GLU A 54 -14.49 -10.09 -2.55
CA GLU A 54 -14.17 -8.89 -1.77
C GLU A 54 -13.16 -9.16 -0.65
N GLN A 55 -13.17 -10.36 -0.06
CA GLN A 55 -12.23 -10.72 1.01
C GLN A 55 -10.80 -10.83 0.49
N THR A 56 -10.63 -11.43 -0.69
CA THR A 56 -9.35 -11.56 -1.38
C THR A 56 -8.83 -10.19 -1.79
N LEU A 57 -9.68 -9.34 -2.37
CA LEU A 57 -9.33 -7.97 -2.72
C LEU A 57 -8.94 -7.14 -1.48
N ALA A 58 -9.69 -7.26 -0.39
CA ALA A 58 -9.36 -6.57 0.86
C ALA A 58 -8.01 -7.03 1.42
N LEU A 59 -7.73 -8.34 1.40
CA LEU A 59 -6.45 -8.88 1.86
C LEU A 59 -5.26 -8.35 1.04
N GLU A 60 -5.35 -8.40 -0.29
CA GLU A 60 -4.32 -7.87 -1.17
C GLU A 60 -4.12 -6.37 -0.95
N LYS A 61 -5.21 -5.61 -0.80
CA LYS A 61 -5.15 -4.17 -0.57
C LYS A 61 -4.54 -3.82 0.79
N ARG A 62 -4.79 -4.61 1.84
CA ARG A 62 -4.14 -4.43 3.15
C ARG A 62 -2.63 -4.59 3.04
N GLU A 63 -2.16 -5.62 2.35
CA GLU A 63 -0.71 -5.81 2.16
C GLU A 63 -0.08 -4.69 1.31
N GLU A 64 -0.79 -4.21 0.28
CA GLU A 64 -0.36 -3.06 -0.49
C GLU A 64 -0.23 -1.80 0.38
N VAL A 65 -1.29 -1.47 1.15
CA VAL A 65 -1.31 -0.32 2.05
C VAL A 65 -0.23 -0.44 3.12
N LYS A 66 -0.05 -1.62 3.71
CA LYS A 66 0.99 -1.89 4.72
C LYS A 66 2.38 -1.58 4.17
N ARG A 67 2.71 -2.12 2.99
CA ARG A 67 4.01 -1.88 2.34
C ARG A 67 4.22 -0.39 2.06
N LEU A 68 3.22 0.26 1.44
CA LEU A 68 3.31 1.68 1.12
C LEU A 68 3.42 2.56 2.37
N LEU A 69 2.75 2.19 3.46
CA LEU A 69 2.80 2.89 4.73
C LEU A 69 4.20 2.79 5.35
N ILE A 70 4.82 1.61 5.35
CA ILE A 70 6.19 1.41 5.83
C ILE A 70 7.17 2.25 5.01
N ASP A 71 7.13 2.13 3.68
CA ASP A 71 8.04 2.87 2.79
C ASP A 71 7.93 4.39 2.99
N LYS A 72 6.70 4.90 3.14
CA LYS A 72 6.45 6.33 3.37
C LYS A 72 6.86 6.77 4.77
N ALA A 73 6.61 5.95 5.80
CA ALA A 73 7.03 6.24 7.16
C ALA A 73 8.56 6.32 7.27
N GLU A 74 9.29 5.37 6.67
CA GLU A 74 10.76 5.39 6.63
C GLU A 74 11.29 6.67 5.97
N LYS A 75 10.71 7.06 4.83
CA LYS A 75 11.06 8.30 4.15
C LYS A 75 10.76 9.53 5.00
N PHE A 76 9.60 9.57 5.63
CA PHE A 76 9.19 10.66 6.53
C PHE A 76 10.18 10.83 7.69
N ILE A 77 10.60 9.72 8.30
CA ILE A 77 11.60 9.71 9.37
C ILE A 77 12.94 10.22 8.85
N ALA A 78 13.43 9.69 7.72
CA ALA A 78 14.70 10.10 7.13
C ALA A 78 14.74 11.60 6.80
N ASP A 79 13.67 12.13 6.20
CA ASP A 79 13.54 13.56 5.90
C ASP A 79 13.48 14.42 7.16
N THR A 80 12.85 13.92 8.23
CA THR A 80 12.83 14.59 9.55
C THR A 80 14.22 14.63 10.17
N LEU A 81 14.91 13.50 10.28
CA LEU A 81 16.27 13.44 10.82
C LEU A 81 17.21 14.40 10.08
N LYS A 82 17.14 14.40 8.74
CA LYS A 82 17.95 15.25 7.88
C LYS A 82 17.72 16.74 8.13
N ARG A 83 16.49 17.16 8.40
CA ARG A 83 16.16 18.57 8.75
C ARG A 83 16.84 19.02 10.04
N HIS A 84 17.07 18.10 10.96
CA HIS A 84 17.79 18.34 12.23
C HIS A 84 19.29 18.02 12.15
N GLY A 85 19.83 17.74 10.97
CA GLY A 85 21.26 17.48 10.77
C GLY A 85 21.72 16.08 11.17
N TYR A 86 20.80 15.15 11.41
CA TYR A 86 21.10 13.73 11.67
C TYR A 86 20.92 12.91 10.39
N TYR A 87 21.79 11.92 10.16
CA TYR A 87 21.74 11.05 8.99
C TYR A 87 21.01 9.74 9.28
N SER A 88 20.93 9.34 10.56
CA SER A 88 20.26 8.10 10.96
C SER A 88 19.79 8.14 12.42
N LEU A 89 18.92 7.18 12.78
CA LEU A 89 18.57 6.91 14.18
C LEU A 89 19.79 6.52 15.03
N GLY A 90 20.84 5.97 14.40
CA GLY A 90 22.11 5.68 15.05
C GLY A 90 22.78 6.94 15.60
N ASP A 91 22.69 8.06 14.88
CA ASP A 91 23.24 9.33 15.34
C ASP A 91 22.49 9.83 16.59
N LEU A 92 21.17 9.72 16.60
CA LEU A 92 20.38 10.09 17.78
C LEU A 92 20.78 9.25 19.01
N LEU A 93 20.97 7.94 18.83
CA LEU A 93 21.41 7.06 19.91
C LEU A 93 22.78 7.41 20.47
N ILE A 94 23.69 7.90 19.62
CA ILE A 94 25.04 8.35 20.01
C ILE A 94 24.97 9.68 20.76
N TYR A 95 24.20 10.64 20.27
CA TYR A 95 24.20 12.01 20.79
C TYR A 95 23.18 12.27 21.91
N GLN A 96 22.20 11.39 22.15
CA GLN A 96 21.12 11.62 23.13
C GLN A 96 21.59 11.98 24.55
N SER A 97 22.78 11.53 25.00
CA SER A 97 23.28 11.82 26.34
C SER A 97 23.89 13.22 26.49
N GLY A 98 24.26 13.86 25.36
CA GLY A 98 24.90 15.18 25.31
C GLY A 98 24.11 16.23 24.53
N SER A 99 23.03 15.84 23.85
CA SER A 99 22.17 16.72 23.06
C SER A 99 20.71 16.51 23.45
N GLN A 100 20.09 17.55 24.01
CA GLN A 100 18.66 17.57 24.32
C GLN A 100 17.82 17.36 23.06
N GLU A 101 18.20 18.01 21.95
CA GLU A 101 17.52 17.85 20.66
C GLU A 101 17.56 16.39 20.17
N ALA A 102 18.72 15.73 20.29
CA ALA A 102 18.83 14.31 19.91
C ALA A 102 17.94 13.41 20.78
N ALA A 103 17.87 13.69 22.09
CA ALA A 103 17.00 12.95 23.01
C ALA A 103 15.51 13.17 22.71
N GLU A 104 15.12 14.40 22.40
CA GLU A 104 13.74 14.77 22.04
C GLU A 104 13.33 14.13 20.71
N LEU A 105 14.17 14.20 19.67
CA LEU A 105 13.93 13.54 18.38
C LEU A 105 13.83 12.02 18.51
N LEU A 106 14.67 11.41 19.37
CA LEU A 106 14.59 9.97 19.62
C LEU A 106 13.30 9.58 20.33
N SER A 107 12.85 10.41 21.30
CA SER A 107 11.57 10.22 21.99
C SER A 107 10.38 10.36 21.02
N TRP A 108 10.43 11.37 20.16
CA TRP A 108 9.44 11.59 19.10
C TRP A 108 9.38 10.39 18.15
N TYR A 109 10.53 9.93 17.64
CA TYR A 109 10.61 8.77 16.75
C TYR A 109 9.98 7.53 17.38
N LYS A 110 10.29 7.23 18.64
CA LYS A 110 9.74 6.05 19.33
C LYS A 110 8.22 6.11 19.44
N GLN A 111 7.65 7.28 19.70
CA GLN A 111 6.20 7.47 19.77
C GLN A 111 5.53 7.38 18.39
N PHE A 112 6.17 7.99 17.39
CA PHE A 112 5.72 7.94 15.99
C PHE A 112 5.71 6.49 15.48
N ASP A 113 6.83 5.78 15.62
CA ASP A 113 6.99 4.38 15.19
C ASP A 113 5.99 3.46 15.91
N ALA A 114 5.82 3.61 17.22
CA ALA A 114 4.84 2.84 17.98
C ALA A 114 3.39 3.03 17.48
N LYS A 115 3.02 4.25 17.07
CA LYS A 115 1.69 4.53 16.51
C LYS A 115 1.50 3.94 15.11
N VAL A 116 2.51 4.04 14.25
CA VAL A 116 2.48 3.44 12.90
C VAL A 116 2.35 1.92 13.01
N TRP A 117 3.17 1.26 13.82
CA TRP A 117 3.07 -0.18 14.03
C TRP A 117 1.78 -0.61 14.71
N GLY A 118 1.32 0.15 15.72
CA GLY A 118 0.04 -0.10 16.36
C GLY A 118 -1.11 -0.12 15.35
N PHE A 119 -1.15 0.84 14.41
CA PHE A 119 -2.13 0.87 13.35
C PHE A 119 -2.02 -0.35 12.41
N ILE A 120 -0.80 -0.70 11.97
CA ILE A 120 -0.57 -1.85 11.07
C ILE A 120 -1.05 -3.16 11.72
N GLU A 121 -0.74 -3.36 13.00
CA GLU A 121 -1.01 -4.63 13.69
C GLU A 121 -2.46 -4.78 14.13
N THR A 122 -3.17 -3.67 14.37
CA THR A 122 -4.51 -3.73 15.00
C THR A 122 -5.62 -3.18 14.11
N GLU A 123 -5.44 -1.99 13.52
CA GLU A 123 -6.50 -1.29 12.81
C GLU A 123 -6.56 -1.66 11.33
N LEU A 124 -5.41 -1.81 10.68
CA LEU A 124 -5.34 -2.09 9.24
C LEU A 124 -6.02 -3.41 8.87
N ALA A 125 -5.89 -4.43 9.73
CA ALA A 125 -6.53 -5.73 9.57
C ALA A 125 -8.07 -5.66 9.58
N GLN A 126 -8.63 -4.64 10.24
CA GLN A 126 -10.08 -4.50 10.44
C GLN A 126 -10.74 -3.64 9.36
N LYS A 127 -9.97 -2.88 8.58
CA LYS A 127 -10.51 -2.02 7.52
C LYS A 127 -11.16 -2.84 6.40
N SER A 128 -12.31 -2.37 5.95
CA SER A 128 -13.00 -2.85 4.74
C SER A 128 -12.25 -2.45 3.47
N LEU A 129 -12.59 -3.08 2.33
CA LEU A 129 -11.99 -2.75 1.04
C LEU A 129 -12.18 -1.26 0.69
N GLN A 130 -13.38 -0.73 0.88
CA GLN A 130 -13.68 0.69 0.61
C GLN A 130 -12.82 1.63 1.46
N GLU A 131 -12.67 1.34 2.75
CA GLU A 131 -11.83 2.15 3.65
C GLU A 131 -10.36 2.11 3.21
N LEU A 132 -9.86 0.95 2.77
CA LEU A 132 -8.49 0.79 2.27
C LEU A 132 -8.25 1.52 0.95
N GLU A 133 -9.22 1.52 0.04
CA GLU A 133 -9.14 2.24 -1.23
C GLU A 133 -9.13 3.77 -1.03
N SER A 134 -9.82 4.25 0.00
CA SER A 134 -9.83 5.67 0.38
C SER A 134 -8.73 6.07 1.37
N PHE A 135 -7.87 5.14 1.79
CA PHE A 135 -6.89 5.39 2.85
C PHE A 135 -5.77 6.33 2.37
N ASP A 136 -5.72 7.52 2.94
CA ASP A 136 -4.67 8.50 2.66
C ASP A 136 -3.50 8.32 3.64
N ILE A 137 -2.45 7.65 3.16
CA ILE A 137 -1.23 7.40 3.93
C ILE A 137 -0.53 8.70 4.34
N ASP A 138 -0.48 9.71 3.46
CA ASP A 138 0.25 10.94 3.76
C ASP A 138 -0.47 11.73 4.86
N ASN A 139 -1.80 11.83 4.76
CA ASN A 139 -2.61 12.44 5.80
C ASN A 139 -2.49 11.69 7.14
N PHE A 140 -2.51 10.36 7.10
CA PHE A 140 -2.32 9.53 8.29
C PHE A 140 -0.97 9.79 8.97
N LEU A 141 0.14 9.74 8.23
CA LEU A 141 1.48 9.98 8.79
C LEU A 141 1.62 11.40 9.35
N ASN A 142 1.09 12.40 8.65
CA ASN A 142 1.08 13.79 9.15
C ASN A 142 0.26 13.95 10.43
N SER A 143 -0.87 13.23 10.55
CA SER A 143 -1.70 13.26 11.75
C SER A 143 -0.97 12.68 12.96
N ILE A 144 -0.26 11.55 12.79
CA ILE A 144 0.58 10.97 13.84
C ILE A 144 1.68 11.95 14.22
N ALA A 145 2.43 12.48 13.24
CA ALA A 145 3.53 13.42 13.50
C ALA A 145 3.06 14.66 14.29
N THR A 146 1.86 15.16 13.99
CA THR A 146 1.26 16.28 14.72
C THR A 146 0.88 15.88 16.16
N GLU A 147 0.32 14.69 16.34
CA GLU A 147 -0.11 14.19 17.65
C GLU A 147 1.07 13.95 18.60
N VAL A 148 2.17 13.38 18.09
CA VAL A 148 3.38 13.14 18.90
C VAL A 148 4.20 14.41 19.16
N GLY A 149 3.80 15.54 18.56
CA GLY A 149 4.45 16.83 18.65
C GLY A 149 5.26 17.16 17.41
N ASN A 150 5.16 18.40 16.93
CA ASN A 150 5.95 18.87 15.79
C ASN A 150 7.42 19.01 16.21
N VAL A 151 8.32 18.39 15.44
CA VAL A 151 9.77 18.61 15.46
C VAL A 151 10.21 19.22 14.13
#